data_AF-A0A6J0XPJ2-F1
#
_entry.id   AF-A0A6J0XPJ2-F1
#
_cell.length_a   1.000
_cell.length_b   1.000
_cell.length_c   1.000
_cell.angle_alpha   90.00
_cell.angle_beta   90.00
_cell.angle_gamma   90.00
#
_symmetry.space_group_name_H-M   'P 1'
#
loop_
_entity.id
_entity.type
_entity.pdbx_description
1 polymer ?
#
loop_
_entity_poly.entity_id
_entity_poly.type
_entity_poly.pdbx_seq_one_letter_code
_entity_poly.pdbx_strand_id
1 'polypeptide(L)'
;MAARLVFGATRSWAGWRAWELPDTAASVRLHVRDYAKRPVFKGGKSGKGAAVGETLKDPEVCTDPVRLTTHAMGVSIYKEGQDVVLKPDSEYPEWLFQMNVGPPKKLEELDPETREYWRLLRKHNIWRHNRLSKNQKF
;
A
#
# COMPACT_ATOMS: atom_id res chain seq x y z
N MET A 1 54.99 -35.60 50.96
CA MET A 1 54.08 -35.47 52.11
C MET A 1 53.34 -34.15 51.99
N ALA A 2 51.99 -34.20 51.98
CA ALA A 2 51.01 -33.10 52.07
C ALA A 2 51.05 -32.03 50.95
N ALA A 3 50.14 -31.98 49.97
CA ALA A 3 48.68 -31.78 50.02
C ALA A 3 48.24 -30.50 50.75
N ARG A 4 47.75 -29.51 49.98
CA ARG A 4 46.69 -28.52 50.30
C ARG A 4 46.59 -27.51 49.14
N LEU A 5 45.61 -27.68 48.27
CA LEU A 5 44.27 -27.07 48.33
C LEU A 5 44.26 -25.63 47.77
N VAL A 6 43.77 -25.58 46.53
CA VAL A 6 43.20 -24.44 45.81
C VAL A 6 42.07 -23.81 46.62
N PHE A 7 42.06 -22.48 46.79
CA PHE A 7 40.93 -21.55 46.97
C PHE A 7 41.60 -20.17 47.07
N GLY A 8 41.40 -19.17 46.21
CA GLY A 8 40.15 -18.66 45.64
C GLY A 8 40.06 -17.19 46.07
N ALA A 9 40.10 -16.25 45.13
CA ALA A 9 39.52 -14.89 45.21
C ALA A 9 40.06 -14.04 44.05
N THR A 10 39.45 -14.21 42.87
CA THR A 10 39.49 -13.20 41.82
C THR A 10 38.76 -11.96 42.33
N ARG A 11 39.43 -10.80 42.38
CA ARG A 11 38.77 -9.49 42.57
C ARG A 11 37.86 -9.27 41.36
N SER A 12 36.56 -9.46 41.56
CA SER A 12 35.55 -9.06 40.59
C SER A 12 35.55 -7.53 40.51
N TRP A 13 35.77 -7.01 39.31
CA TRP A 13 35.34 -5.66 38.96
C TRP A 13 33.84 -5.73 38.74
N ALA A 14 33.10 -5.31 39.77
CA ALA A 14 31.69 -5.00 39.62
C ALA A 14 31.55 -3.75 38.75
N GLY A 15 30.58 -3.79 37.83
CA GLY A 15 29.85 -2.57 37.47
C GLY A 15 30.12 -1.98 36.09
N TRP A 16 30.03 -2.78 35.04
CA TRP A 16 29.50 -2.29 33.77
C TRP A 16 28.36 -3.23 33.40
N ARG A 17 27.12 -2.80 33.69
CA ARG A 17 25.92 -3.49 33.23
C ARG A 17 25.94 -3.48 31.71
N ALA A 18 26.39 -4.59 31.12
CA ALA A 18 26.04 -4.92 29.76
C ALA A 18 24.50 -4.91 29.70
N TRP A 19 23.95 -4.01 28.91
CA TRP A 19 22.57 -4.13 28.49
C TRP A 19 22.49 -5.43 27.69
N GLU A 20 22.07 -6.51 28.35
CA GLU A 20 21.66 -7.72 27.66
C GLU A 20 20.42 -7.36 26.85
N LEU A 21 20.63 -7.15 25.55
CA LEU A 21 19.56 -7.24 24.58
C LEU A 21 19.11 -8.71 24.62
N PRO A 22 17.84 -9.02 24.92
CA PRO A 22 17.38 -10.39 24.89
C PRO A 22 17.58 -10.94 23.48
N ASP A 23 18.24 -12.09 23.39
CA ASP A 23 18.42 -12.87 22.16
C ASP A 23 17.10 -12.94 21.40
N THR A 24 16.98 -12.16 20.32
CA THR A 24 15.89 -12.27 19.35
C THR A 24 16.13 -13.46 18.41
N ALA A 25 16.52 -14.60 18.98
CA ALA A 25 16.56 -15.91 18.33
C ALA A 25 15.27 -16.70 18.57
N ALA A 26 14.21 -16.05 19.08
CA ALA A 26 12.86 -16.57 19.01
C ALA A 26 12.39 -16.52 17.54
N SER A 27 12.50 -17.67 16.88
CA SER A 27 11.89 -18.04 15.60
C SER A 27 11.04 -16.94 14.97
N VAL A 28 11.59 -16.20 14.01
CA VAL A 28 10.78 -15.42 13.09
C VAL A 28 9.97 -16.44 12.28
N ARG A 29 8.79 -16.81 12.78
CA ARG A 29 7.77 -17.44 11.96
C ARG A 29 7.45 -16.43 10.88
N LEU A 30 8.07 -16.61 9.71
CA LEU A 30 7.71 -15.92 8.50
C LEU A 30 6.20 -16.13 8.31
N HIS A 31 5.42 -15.14 8.72
CA HIS A 31 4.00 -15.08 8.38
C HIS A 31 3.96 -14.74 6.90
N VAL A 32 4.02 -15.78 6.06
CA VAL A 32 3.69 -15.69 4.65
C VAL A 32 2.24 -15.23 4.60
N ARG A 33 2.01 -13.99 4.17
CA ARG A 33 0.66 -13.52 3.88
C ARG A 33 0.23 -14.14 2.56
N ASP A 34 -0.39 -15.32 2.64
CA ASP A 34 -1.11 -15.90 1.52
C ASP A 34 -2.33 -15.02 1.22
N TYR A 35 -2.22 -14.18 0.19
CA TYR A 35 -3.37 -13.46 -0.34
C TYR A 35 -4.38 -14.46 -0.92
N ALA A 36 -5.68 -14.20 -0.75
CA ALA A 36 -6.75 -15.06 -1.23
C ALA A 36 -6.57 -15.40 -2.72
N LYS A 37 -6.29 -16.68 -3.01
CA LYS A 37 -6.31 -17.21 -4.38
C LYS A 37 -7.75 -17.15 -4.90
N ARG A 38 -7.94 -16.59 -6.10
CA ARG A 38 -9.20 -16.75 -6.85
C ARG A 38 -9.46 -18.26 -7.03
N PRO A 39 -10.67 -18.78 -6.74
CA PRO A 39 -10.99 -20.17 -7.01
C PRO A 39 -10.96 -20.39 -8.53
N VAL A 40 -9.94 -21.11 -9.00
CA VAL A 40 -9.89 -21.61 -10.37
C VAL A 40 -10.86 -22.78 -10.44
N PHE A 41 -12.10 -22.55 -10.89
CA PHE A 41 -13.02 -23.63 -11.22
C PHE A 41 -12.50 -24.36 -12.46
N LYS A 42 -11.85 -25.49 -12.21
CA LYS A 42 -11.31 -26.39 -13.21
C LYS A 42 -12.43 -27.30 -13.74
N GLY A 43 -13.21 -26.78 -14.69
CA GLY A 43 -14.01 -27.54 -15.65
C GLY A 43 -15.27 -28.28 -15.15
N GLY A 44 -16.28 -28.35 -16.01
CA GLY A 44 -17.30 -29.41 -15.98
C GLY A 44 -18.75 -28.95 -15.87
N LYS A 45 -19.48 -29.14 -16.97
CA LYS A 45 -20.94 -29.15 -17.17
C LYS A 45 -21.85 -29.31 -15.92
N SER A 46 -22.86 -28.43 -15.91
CA SER A 46 -24.23 -28.57 -15.38
C SER A 46 -24.42 -28.93 -13.90
N GLY A 47 -24.83 -27.94 -13.11
CA GLY A 47 -25.51 -28.13 -11.82
C GLY A 47 -26.36 -26.90 -11.50
N LYS A 48 -27.68 -27.08 -11.50
CA LYS A 48 -28.69 -26.07 -11.15
C LYS A 48 -28.42 -25.44 -9.79
N GLY A 49 -28.69 -24.13 -9.67
CA GLY A 49 -28.83 -23.46 -8.38
C GLY A 49 -27.66 -22.57 -7.97
N ALA A 50 -26.99 -21.89 -8.92
CA ALA A 50 -26.32 -20.65 -8.56
C ALA A 50 -27.42 -19.60 -8.43
N ALA A 51 -27.73 -19.22 -7.19
CA ALA A 51 -28.43 -17.97 -6.90
C ALA A 51 -27.85 -16.91 -7.84
N VAL A 52 -28.74 -16.25 -8.58
CA VAL A 52 -28.42 -15.07 -9.38
C VAL A 52 -27.58 -14.21 -8.47
N GLY A 53 -26.26 -14.20 -8.68
CA GLY A 53 -25.41 -13.20 -8.08
C GLY A 53 -26.03 -11.92 -8.60
N GLU A 54 -26.70 -11.19 -7.71
CA GLU A 54 -27.16 -9.85 -7.99
C GLU A 54 -25.97 -9.17 -8.65
N THR A 55 -26.06 -9.01 -9.96
CA THR A 55 -25.03 -8.34 -10.72
C THR A 55 -24.95 -6.99 -10.05
N LEU A 56 -23.82 -6.72 -9.39
CA LEU A 56 -23.60 -5.44 -8.72
C LEU A 56 -23.76 -4.38 -9.80
N LYS A 57 -24.96 -3.82 -9.91
CA LYS A 57 -25.27 -2.78 -10.86
C LYS A 57 -24.77 -1.52 -10.23
N ASP A 58 -23.87 -0.84 -10.92
CA ASP A 58 -23.47 0.50 -10.54
C ASP A 58 -24.75 1.37 -10.47
N PRO A 59 -24.86 2.25 -9.46
CA PRO A 59 -26.03 3.11 -9.31
C PRO A 59 -26.24 3.95 -10.57
N GLU A 60 -27.50 4.17 -10.92
CA GLU A 60 -27.86 4.92 -12.12
C GLU A 60 -27.36 6.36 -12.01
N VAL A 61 -26.54 6.77 -12.99
CA VAL A 61 -25.97 8.11 -13.06
C VAL A 61 -26.95 9.04 -13.76
N CYS A 62 -27.12 10.25 -13.22
CA CYS A 62 -27.96 11.28 -13.83
C CYS A 62 -27.34 11.77 -15.15
N THR A 63 -28.14 11.79 -16.23
CA THR A 63 -27.72 12.21 -17.58
C THR A 63 -28.03 13.69 -17.87
N ASP A 64 -28.64 14.40 -16.92
CA ASP A 64 -29.08 15.78 -17.13
C ASP A 64 -27.89 16.77 -17.07
N PRO A 65 -27.61 17.53 -18.14
CA PRO A 65 -26.42 18.38 -18.20
C PRO A 65 -26.44 19.52 -17.18
N VAL A 66 -27.63 20.08 -16.89
CA VAL A 66 -27.79 21.19 -15.94
C VAL A 66 -27.50 20.75 -14.50
N ARG A 67 -27.86 19.52 -14.14
CA ARG A 67 -27.62 18.99 -12.79
C ARG A 67 -26.14 18.69 -12.58
N LEU A 68 -25.47 18.16 -13.59
CA LEU A 68 -24.03 17.84 -13.55
C LEU A 68 -23.13 19.07 -13.44
N THR A 69 -23.54 20.23 -13.96
CA THR A 69 -22.75 21.47 -13.88
C THR A 69 -23.01 22.27 -12.61
N THR A 70 -24.14 22.06 -11.95
CA THR A 70 -24.54 22.81 -10.74
C THR A 70 -24.26 22.04 -9.45
N HIS A 71 -24.34 20.70 -9.49
CA HIS A 71 -24.22 19.83 -8.32
C HIS A 71 -23.20 18.72 -8.58
N ALA A 72 -22.49 18.33 -7.53
CA ALA A 72 -21.58 17.21 -7.55
C ALA A 72 -22.34 15.90 -7.29
N MET A 73 -22.85 15.29 -8.36
CA MET A 73 -23.56 14.01 -8.30
C MET A 73 -22.60 12.89 -7.87
N GLY A 74 -23.04 12.04 -6.92
CA GLY A 74 -22.26 10.88 -6.45
C GLY A 74 -21.31 11.16 -5.28
N VAL A 75 -21.30 12.39 -4.74
CA VAL A 75 -20.56 12.71 -3.51
C VAL A 75 -21.33 12.24 -2.26
N SER A 76 -22.66 12.33 -2.30
CA SER A 76 -23.52 11.83 -1.21
C SER A 76 -23.67 10.31 -1.30
N ILE A 77 -23.22 9.60 -0.27
CA ILE A 77 -23.33 8.12 -0.16
C ILE A 77 -24.59 7.72 0.62
N TYR A 78 -25.17 8.66 1.37
CA TYR A 78 -26.34 8.41 2.21
C TYR A 78 -27.63 8.56 1.40
N LYS A 79 -28.61 7.68 1.66
CA LYS A 79 -29.92 7.69 0.98
C LYS A 79 -30.72 8.99 1.20
N GLU A 80 -30.52 9.62 2.35
CA GLU A 80 -31.19 10.86 2.76
C GLU A 80 -30.28 12.10 2.61
N GLY A 81 -29.07 11.91 2.07
CA GLY A 81 -28.11 13.00 1.92
C GLY A 81 -28.37 13.79 0.64
N GLN A 82 -28.62 15.09 0.79
CA GLN A 82 -28.73 16.02 -0.34
C GLN A 82 -27.41 16.12 -1.10
N ASP A 83 -27.48 16.22 -2.44
CA ASP A 83 -26.31 16.44 -3.29
C ASP A 83 -25.66 17.79 -3.02
N VAL A 84 -24.33 17.82 -3.01
CA VAL A 84 -23.54 19.02 -2.72
C VAL A 84 -23.54 19.96 -3.92
N VAL A 85 -23.95 21.21 -3.70
CA VAL A 85 -23.91 22.27 -4.73
C VAL A 85 -22.46 22.73 -4.95
N LEU A 86 -22.08 22.90 -6.21
CA LEU A 86 -20.77 23.43 -6.56
C LEU A 86 -20.68 24.93 -6.22
N LYS A 87 -19.67 25.26 -5.42
CA LYS A 87 -19.32 26.64 -5.05
C LYS A 87 -18.62 27.37 -6.20
N PRO A 88 -18.59 28.71 -6.21
CA PRO A 88 -17.80 29.48 -7.17
C PRO A 88 -16.29 29.29 -6.93
N ASP A 89 -15.49 29.52 -7.98
CA ASP A 89 -14.04 29.29 -7.99
C ASP A 89 -13.28 30.02 -6.86
N SER A 90 -13.77 31.19 -6.44
CA SER A 90 -13.18 31.99 -5.35
C SER A 90 -13.22 31.31 -3.98
N GLU A 91 -14.11 30.35 -3.76
CA GLU A 91 -14.18 29.61 -2.50
C GLU A 91 -13.20 28.43 -2.45
N TYR A 92 -12.70 27.99 -3.60
CA TYR A 92 -11.74 26.90 -3.65
C TYR A 92 -10.31 27.41 -3.47
N PRO A 93 -9.46 26.64 -2.77
CA PRO A 93 -8.09 27.06 -2.55
C PRO A 93 -7.28 27.05 -3.85
N GLU A 94 -6.35 27.99 -3.97
CA GLU A 94 -5.58 28.23 -5.20
C GLU A 94 -4.78 27.00 -5.67
N TRP A 95 -4.27 26.19 -4.73
CA TRP A 95 -3.48 24.99 -5.06
C TRP A 95 -4.26 23.99 -5.92
N LEU A 96 -5.61 24.00 -5.87
CA LEU A 96 -6.46 23.13 -6.68
C LEU A 96 -6.22 23.38 -8.18
N PHE A 97 -6.11 24.65 -8.57
CA PHE A 97 -5.92 25.08 -9.95
C PHE A 97 -4.46 24.99 -10.41
N GLN A 98 -3.51 24.84 -9.48
CA GLN A 98 -2.09 24.69 -9.77
C GLN A 98 -1.68 23.22 -9.99
N MET A 99 -2.59 22.26 -9.76
CA MET A 99 -2.30 20.84 -9.95
C MET A 99 -2.15 20.47 -11.43
N ASN A 100 -1.26 19.50 -11.72
CA ASN A 100 -1.12 18.98 -13.07
C ASN A 100 -2.26 17.99 -13.40
N VAL A 101 -3.24 18.45 -14.19
CA VAL A 101 -4.35 17.63 -14.73
C VAL A 101 -3.95 16.91 -16.03
N GLY A 102 -2.78 17.25 -16.59
CA GLY A 102 -2.26 16.66 -17.81
C GLY A 102 -1.52 15.34 -17.60
N PRO A 103 -0.74 14.89 -18.59
CA PRO A 103 0.09 13.71 -18.44
C PRO A 103 1.11 13.88 -17.31
N PRO A 104 1.52 12.76 -16.67
CA PRO A 104 2.53 12.81 -15.62
C PRO A 104 3.86 13.34 -16.19
N LYS A 105 4.54 14.17 -15.39
CA LYS A 105 5.85 14.72 -15.74
C LYS A 105 6.86 13.61 -16.02
N LYS A 106 7.72 13.81 -17.02
CA LYS A 106 8.79 12.86 -17.35
C LYS A 106 9.95 13.02 -16.38
N LEU A 107 10.83 12.00 -16.33
CA LEU A 107 12.02 12.04 -15.47
C LEU A 107 12.96 13.19 -15.85
N GLU A 108 13.06 13.53 -17.14
CA GLU A 108 13.92 14.60 -17.67
C GLU A 108 13.44 16.01 -17.29
N GLU A 109 12.15 16.16 -17.01
CA GLU A 109 11.53 17.44 -16.64
C GLU A 109 11.58 17.69 -15.12
N LEU A 110 11.88 16.65 -14.34
CA LEU A 110 11.94 16.74 -12.89
C LEU A 110 13.34 17.09 -12.42
N ASP A 111 13.39 17.95 -11.41
CA ASP A 111 14.62 18.33 -10.75
C ASP A 111 15.19 17.19 -9.89
N PRO A 112 16.47 16.80 -10.06
CA PRO A 112 17.13 15.75 -9.28
C PRO A 112 17.15 15.95 -7.76
N GLU A 113 17.02 17.19 -7.29
CA GLU A 113 17.00 17.49 -5.85
C GLU A 113 15.62 17.21 -5.22
N THR A 114 14.60 17.00 -6.04
CA THR A 114 13.23 16.76 -5.57
C THR A 114 12.94 15.28 -5.30
N ARG A 115 12.18 14.97 -4.25
CA ARG A 115 11.80 13.58 -3.90
C ARG A 115 11.02 12.85 -5.00
N GLU A 116 10.27 13.58 -5.80
CA GLU A 116 9.46 13.05 -6.90
C GLU A 116 10.31 12.41 -7.99
N TYR A 117 11.46 13.03 -8.31
CA TYR A 117 12.44 12.49 -9.25
C TYR A 117 12.87 11.08 -8.84
N TRP A 118 13.29 10.91 -7.59
CA TRP A 118 13.76 9.63 -7.07
C TRP A 118 12.65 8.57 -6.99
N ARG A 119 11.38 8.97 -6.77
CA ARG A 119 10.23 8.06 -6.84
C ARG A 119 10.03 7.53 -8.26
N LEU A 120 10.09 8.40 -9.27
CA LEU A 120 9.99 7.98 -10.68
C LEU A 120 11.18 7.11 -11.11
N LEU A 121 12.40 7.48 -10.72
CA LEU A 121 13.59 6.69 -11.03
C LEU A 121 13.49 5.27 -10.44
N ARG A 122 13.05 5.16 -9.17
CA ARG A 122 12.80 3.87 -8.54
C ARG A 122 11.74 3.06 -9.31
N LYS A 123 10.65 3.70 -9.75
CA LYS A 123 9.60 3.06 -10.55
C LYS A 123 10.15 2.49 -11.86
N HIS A 124 11.02 3.25 -12.55
CA HIS A 124 11.69 2.77 -13.77
C HIS A 124 12.62 1.59 -13.51
N ASN A 125 13.37 1.61 -12.41
CA ASN A 125 14.24 0.50 -12.03
C ASN A 125 13.45 -0.79 -11.72
N ILE A 126 12.31 -0.67 -11.03
CA ILE A 126 11.40 -1.81 -10.79
C ILE A 126 10.88 -2.36 -12.12
N TRP A 127 10.43 -1.49 -13.02
CA TRP A 127 9.97 -1.92 -14.35
C TRP A 127 11.07 -2.61 -15.16
N ARG A 128 12.29 -2.08 -15.12
CA ARG A 128 13.45 -2.70 -15.76
C ARG A 128 13.70 -4.08 -15.17
N HIS A 129 13.75 -4.20 -13.85
CA HIS A 129 13.97 -5.48 -13.18
C HIS A 129 12.88 -6.49 -13.55
N ASN A 130 11.61 -6.11 -13.47
CA ASN A 130 10.47 -6.95 -13.86
C ASN A 130 10.54 -7.40 -15.32
N ARG A 131 11.05 -6.57 -16.23
CA ARG A 131 11.23 -6.96 -17.64
C ARG A 131 12.34 -8.00 -17.81
N LEU A 132 13.42 -7.88 -17.05
CA LEU A 132 14.56 -8.80 -17.10
C LEU A 132 14.25 -10.13 -16.41
N SER A 133 13.56 -10.09 -15.27
CA SER A 133 13.20 -11.30 -14.50
C SER A 133 12.07 -12.11 -15.10
N LYS A 134 11.30 -11.56 -16.06
CA LYS A 134 10.22 -12.28 -16.77
C LYS A 134 10.65 -13.63 -17.35
N ASN A 135 11.88 -13.73 -17.84
CA ASN A 135 12.38 -14.93 -18.52
C ASN A 135 13.27 -15.80 -17.63
N GLN A 136 13.48 -15.41 -16.37
CA GLN A 136 14.24 -16.23 -15.44
C GLN A 136 13.32 -17.29 -14.82
N LYS A 137 13.71 -18.55 -15.00
CA LYS A 137 13.12 -19.67 -14.28
C LYS A 137 13.83 -19.78 -12.93
N PHE A 138 13.06 -20.09 -11.88
CA PHE A 138 13.55 -20.27 -10.52
C PHE A 138 14.64 -21.33 -10.43
#